data_AF-A0A7S3XA38-F1
#
_entry.id   AF-A0A7S3XA38-F1
#
_cell.length_a   1.000
_cell.length_b   1.000
_cell.length_c   1.000
_cell.angle_alpha   90.00
_cell.angle_beta   90.00
_cell.angle_gamma   90.00
#
_symmetry.space_group_name_H-M   'P 1'
#
loop_
_entity.id
_entity.type
_entity.pdbx_description
1 polymer ?
#
loop_
_entity_poly.entity_id
_entity_poly.type
_entity_poly.pdbx_seq_one_letter_code
_entity_poly.pdbx_strand_id
1 'polypeptide(L)'
;VSVKLVSEVGVGVVATGVAKCKADHILISGNDGGTGASKWTGIKHAGAPWELGLAETHQTLVLNGLRGRVTLETDGQLRTGRDVMIAALLGAEKFGFATAPLIAMGCIMMRKCHLNTCPVGIATQDPVLRKKFEGMPEHVVNYLMLVA
;
A
#
# COMPACT_ATOMS: atom_id res chain seq x y z
N VAL A 1 -1.44 -17.41 3.08
CA VAL A 1 -0.56 -16.89 2.00
C VAL A 1 -1.18 -15.66 1.37
N SER A 2 -0.40 -14.58 1.25
CA SER A 2 -0.81 -13.33 0.59
C SER A 2 -0.08 -13.16 -0.74
N VAL A 3 -0.79 -12.74 -1.78
CA VAL A 3 -0.20 -12.36 -3.07
C VAL A 3 -0.42 -10.86 -3.29
N LYS A 4 0.69 -10.12 -3.39
CA LYS A 4 0.70 -8.70 -3.71
C LYS A 4 0.74 -8.51 -5.22
N LEU A 5 -0.31 -7.93 -5.77
CA LEU A 5 -0.43 -7.55 -7.18
C LEU A 5 -0.46 -6.02 -7.28
N VAL A 6 -0.05 -5.49 -8.42
CA VAL A 6 -0.18 -4.07 -8.74
C VAL A 6 -1.42 -3.90 -9.62
N SER A 7 -2.18 -2.84 -9.37
CA SER A 7 -3.32 -2.45 -10.18
C SER A 7 -2.89 -2.19 -11.61
N GLU A 8 -3.52 -2.89 -12.54
CA GLU A 8 -3.41 -2.73 -13.98
C GLU A 8 -4.64 -3.38 -14.63
N VAL A 9 -4.96 -3.00 -15.86
CA VAL A 9 -6.06 -3.62 -16.63
C VAL A 9 -5.83 -5.12 -16.72
N GLY A 10 -6.82 -5.92 -16.33
CA GLY A 10 -6.75 -7.38 -16.36
C GLY A 10 -6.24 -8.02 -15.06
N VAL A 11 -5.91 -7.22 -14.04
CA VAL A 11 -5.50 -7.74 -12.72
C VAL A 11 -6.59 -8.62 -12.09
N GLY A 12 -7.86 -8.36 -12.37
CA GLY A 12 -8.97 -9.17 -11.87
C GLY A 12 -8.92 -10.60 -12.41
N VAL A 13 -8.55 -10.77 -13.69
CA VAL A 13 -8.36 -12.10 -14.30
C VAL A 13 -7.25 -12.85 -13.59
N VAL A 14 -6.11 -12.20 -13.35
CA VAL A 14 -4.99 -12.78 -12.61
C VAL A 14 -5.41 -13.16 -11.18
N ALA A 15 -6.16 -12.29 -10.50
CA ALA A 15 -6.66 -12.53 -9.14
C ALA A 15 -7.56 -13.77 -9.05
N THR A 16 -8.38 -14.07 -10.08
CA THR A 16 -9.15 -15.34 -10.08
C THR A 16 -8.25 -16.56 -10.14
N GLY A 17 -7.15 -16.51 -10.89
CA GLY A 17 -6.15 -17.57 -10.93
C GLY A 17 -5.47 -17.74 -9.57
N VAL A 18 -5.07 -16.63 -8.95
CA VAL A 18 -4.49 -16.61 -7.60
C VAL A 18 -5.44 -17.23 -6.57
N ALA A 19 -6.74 -16.90 -6.61
CA ALA A 19 -7.74 -17.49 -5.73
C ALA A 19 -7.92 -19.00 -5.96
N LYS A 20 -7.89 -19.48 -7.21
CA LYS A 20 -7.92 -20.92 -7.54
C LYS A 20 -6.69 -21.67 -7.03
N CYS A 21 -5.54 -21.00 -6.99
CA CYS A 21 -4.30 -21.50 -6.40
C CYS A 21 -4.27 -21.45 -4.86
N LYS A 22 -5.42 -21.23 -4.20
CA LYS A 22 -5.60 -21.26 -2.74
C LYS A 22 -4.77 -20.20 -1.99
N ALA A 23 -4.58 -19.02 -2.57
CA ALA A 23 -4.19 -17.87 -1.78
C ALA A 23 -5.33 -17.51 -0.81
N ASP A 24 -5.00 -17.13 0.42
CA ASP A 24 -6.00 -16.67 1.41
C ASP A 24 -6.29 -15.18 1.26
N HIS A 25 -5.34 -14.46 0.65
CA HIS A 25 -5.31 -13.02 0.64
C HIS A 25 -4.73 -12.47 -0.66
N ILE A 26 -5.38 -11.44 -1.21
CA ILE A 26 -4.92 -10.73 -2.39
C ILE A 26 -4.86 -9.25 -2.06
N LEU A 27 -3.68 -8.65 -2.20
CA LEU A 27 -3.46 -7.23 -2.07
C LEU A 27 -3.37 -6.60 -3.47
N ILE A 28 -4.19 -5.60 -3.74
CA ILE A 28 -4.10 -4.75 -4.93
C ILE A 28 -3.47 -3.41 -4.57
N SER A 29 -2.25 -3.18 -5.08
CA SER A 29 -1.51 -1.94 -4.88
C SER A 29 -1.72 -0.92 -5.98
N GLY A 30 -1.92 0.33 -5.61
CA GLY A 30 -1.95 1.46 -6.54
C GLY A 30 -0.58 1.81 -7.12
N ASN A 31 -0.60 2.56 -8.23
CA ASN A 31 0.60 3.12 -8.86
C ASN A 31 1.31 4.21 -8.05
N ASP A 32 0.67 4.72 -7.01
CA ASP A 32 1.12 5.83 -6.18
C ASP A 32 1.88 5.38 -4.92
N GLY A 33 2.12 4.08 -4.77
CA GLY A 33 2.91 3.49 -3.69
C GLY A 33 4.28 4.15 -3.47
N GLY A 34 4.73 4.13 -2.21
CA GLY A 34 6.05 4.62 -1.84
C GLY A 34 7.17 3.65 -2.23
N THR A 35 8.37 4.18 -2.48
CA THR A 35 9.58 3.38 -2.66
C THR A 35 10.80 4.12 -2.12
N GLY A 36 11.74 3.38 -1.52
CA GLY A 36 13.03 3.91 -1.10
C GLY A 36 13.96 4.18 -2.27
N ALA A 37 13.88 3.36 -3.33
CA ALA A 37 14.71 3.44 -4.52
C ALA A 37 13.98 2.81 -5.71
N SER A 38 13.79 3.59 -6.79
CA SER A 38 13.28 3.09 -8.07
C SER A 38 13.65 4.05 -9.18
N LYS A 39 13.58 3.58 -10.44
CA LYS A 39 13.73 4.47 -11.60
C LYS A 39 12.54 5.42 -11.68
N TRP A 40 12.82 6.65 -12.08
CA TRP A 40 11.77 7.67 -12.23
C TRP A 40 10.68 7.25 -13.21
N THR A 41 11.06 6.57 -14.29
CA THR A 41 10.12 6.05 -15.28
C THR A 41 9.12 5.06 -14.67
N GLY A 42 9.59 4.16 -13.80
CA GLY A 42 8.70 3.23 -13.07
C GLY A 42 7.74 3.97 -12.14
N ILE A 43 8.24 4.96 -11.38
CA ILE A 43 7.41 5.76 -10.46
C ILE A 43 6.34 6.58 -11.19
N LYS A 44 6.62 7.04 -12.41
CA LYS A 44 5.72 7.95 -13.16
C LYS A 44 4.84 7.29 -14.20
N HIS A 45 5.19 6.09 -14.66
CA HIS A 45 4.57 5.50 -15.86
C HIS A 45 4.18 4.03 -15.70
N ALA A 46 4.38 3.40 -14.55
CA ALA A 46 3.96 2.01 -14.31
C ALA A 46 2.78 1.94 -13.33
N GLY A 47 1.84 1.03 -13.61
CA GLY A 47 0.66 0.77 -12.80
C GLY A 47 -0.51 1.74 -13.04
N ALA A 48 -1.67 1.34 -12.53
CA ALA A 48 -2.92 2.09 -12.54
C ALA A 48 -3.35 2.51 -11.11
N PRO A 49 -4.31 3.44 -10.97
CA PRO A 49 -4.92 3.75 -9.68
C PRO A 49 -5.52 2.50 -9.02
N TRP A 50 -5.44 2.40 -7.69
CA TRP A 50 -5.92 1.22 -6.96
C TRP A 50 -7.44 1.09 -7.06
N GLU A 51 -8.18 2.18 -7.21
CA GLU A 51 -9.65 2.19 -7.33
C GLU A 51 -10.11 1.31 -8.49
N LEU A 52 -9.41 1.39 -9.63
CA LEU A 52 -9.73 0.62 -10.84
C LEU A 52 -9.42 -0.86 -10.65
N GLY A 53 -8.19 -1.19 -10.23
CA GLY A 53 -7.77 -2.59 -10.08
C GLY A 53 -8.49 -3.31 -8.94
N LEU A 54 -8.81 -2.60 -7.85
CA LEU A 54 -9.57 -3.14 -6.73
C LEU A 54 -10.99 -3.48 -7.16
N ALA A 55 -11.68 -2.53 -7.82
CA ALA A 55 -13.03 -2.74 -8.31
C ALA A 55 -13.08 -3.88 -9.35
N GLU A 56 -12.15 -3.90 -10.31
CA GLU A 56 -12.04 -4.98 -11.30
C GLU A 56 -11.82 -6.34 -10.63
N THR A 57 -10.93 -6.39 -9.63
CA THR A 57 -10.64 -7.62 -8.88
C THR A 57 -11.88 -8.09 -8.12
N HIS A 58 -12.55 -7.20 -7.39
CA HIS A 58 -13.77 -7.51 -6.67
C HIS A 58 -14.85 -8.06 -7.60
N GLN A 59 -15.16 -7.34 -8.67
CA GLN A 59 -16.18 -7.72 -9.65
C GLN A 59 -15.86 -9.07 -10.29
N THR A 60 -14.61 -9.26 -10.73
CA THR A 60 -14.20 -10.50 -11.41
C THR A 60 -14.26 -11.71 -10.48
N LEU A 61 -13.83 -11.56 -9.22
CA LEU A 61 -13.94 -12.62 -8.22
C LEU A 61 -15.41 -12.96 -7.89
N VAL A 62 -16.29 -11.97 -7.84
CA VAL A 62 -17.74 -12.17 -7.63
C VAL A 62 -18.35 -12.93 -8.81
N LEU A 63 -18.09 -12.47 -10.05
CA LEU A 63 -18.57 -13.11 -11.27
C LEU A 63 -18.15 -14.58 -11.39
N ASN A 64 -17.01 -14.95 -10.82
CA ASN A 64 -16.49 -16.33 -10.82
C ASN A 64 -16.86 -17.15 -9.58
N GLY A 65 -17.65 -16.60 -8.64
CA GLY A 65 -18.00 -17.31 -7.39
C GLY A 65 -16.79 -17.58 -6.48
N LEU A 66 -15.74 -16.77 -6.59
CA LEU A 66 -14.48 -16.92 -5.84
C LEU A 66 -14.32 -15.88 -4.73
N ARG A 67 -15.13 -14.81 -4.71
CA ARG A 67 -14.94 -13.69 -3.78
C ARG A 67 -14.98 -14.09 -2.30
N GLY A 68 -15.79 -15.09 -1.94
CA GLY A 68 -15.87 -15.62 -0.57
C GLY A 68 -14.69 -16.50 -0.15
N ARG A 69 -13.70 -16.73 -1.02
CA ARG A 69 -12.53 -17.59 -0.74
C ARG A 69 -11.29 -16.81 -0.32
N VAL A 70 -11.27 -15.49 -0.55
CA VAL A 70 -10.09 -14.65 -0.34
C VAL A 70 -10.49 -13.36 0.36
N THR A 71 -9.60 -12.86 1.22
CA THR A 71 -9.70 -11.49 1.73
C THR A 71 -9.03 -10.54 0.74
N LEU A 72 -9.68 -9.43 0.40
CA LEU A 72 -9.08 -8.37 -0.42
C LEU A 72 -8.50 -7.25 0.43
N GLU A 73 -7.27 -6.86 0.14
CA GLU A 73 -6.61 -5.68 0.71
C GLU A 73 -6.25 -4.70 -0.41
N THR A 74 -6.16 -3.43 -0.05
CA THR A 74 -5.58 -2.42 -0.94
C THR A 74 -4.61 -1.52 -0.19
N ASP A 75 -3.57 -1.09 -0.90
CA ASP A 75 -2.67 -0.01 -0.49
C ASP A 75 -2.44 0.92 -1.70
N GLY A 76 -1.91 2.12 -1.43
CA GLY A 76 -1.77 3.16 -2.44
C GLY A 76 -2.12 4.52 -1.88
N GLN A 77 -1.19 5.11 -1.13
CA GLN A 77 -1.33 6.43 -0.50
C GLN A 77 -2.65 6.66 0.28
N LEU A 78 -3.23 5.61 0.86
CA LEU A 78 -4.32 5.77 1.83
C LEU A 78 -3.82 6.63 2.98
N ARG A 79 -4.50 7.74 3.25
CA ARG A 79 -4.09 8.73 4.25
C ARG A 79 -5.17 9.07 5.24
N THR A 80 -6.43 8.97 4.83
CA THR A 80 -7.59 9.46 5.56
C THR A 80 -8.64 8.37 5.74
N GLY A 81 -9.54 8.55 6.72
CA GLY A 81 -10.71 7.66 6.88
C GLY A 81 -11.62 7.65 5.65
N ARG A 82 -11.68 8.75 4.88
CA ARG A 82 -12.41 8.79 3.61
C ARG A 82 -11.82 7.81 2.59
N ASP A 83 -10.49 7.74 2.48
CA ASP A 83 -9.84 6.82 1.54
C ASP A 83 -10.14 5.36 1.91
N VAL A 84 -10.11 5.06 3.21
CA VAL A 84 -10.50 3.74 3.75
C VAL A 84 -11.94 3.41 3.39
N MET A 85 -12.87 4.33 3.61
CA MET A 85 -14.28 4.11 3.29
C MET A 85 -14.51 3.89 1.80
N ILE A 86 -13.83 4.63 0.93
CA ILE A 86 -13.92 4.42 -0.53
C ILE A 86 -13.37 3.03 -0.89
N ALA A 87 -12.21 2.66 -0.37
CA ALA A 87 -11.65 1.32 -0.58
C ALA A 87 -12.59 0.21 -0.10
N ALA A 88 -13.24 0.39 1.04
CA ALA A 88 -14.23 -0.56 1.57
C ALA A 88 -15.43 -0.71 0.62
N LEU A 89 -15.97 0.42 0.13
CA LEU A 89 -17.08 0.43 -0.82
C LEU A 89 -16.71 -0.20 -2.17
N LEU A 90 -15.45 -0.13 -2.58
CA LEU A 90 -14.92 -0.79 -3.77
C LEU A 90 -14.55 -2.26 -3.53
N GLY A 91 -14.71 -2.77 -2.32
CA GLY A 91 -14.68 -4.19 -2.01
C GLY A 91 -13.44 -4.68 -1.26
N ALA A 92 -12.59 -3.79 -0.75
CA ALA A 92 -11.52 -4.14 0.17
C ALA A 92 -12.05 -4.43 1.59
N GLU A 93 -11.39 -5.34 2.28
CA GLU A 93 -11.65 -5.72 3.68
C GLU A 93 -10.48 -5.33 4.60
N LYS A 94 -9.32 -5.04 4.02
CA LYS A 94 -8.10 -4.61 4.71
C LYS A 94 -7.45 -3.44 3.97
N PHE A 95 -6.69 -2.65 4.72
CA PHE A 95 -6.12 -1.39 4.23
C PHE A 95 -4.66 -1.28 4.64
N GLY A 96 -3.78 -1.16 3.65
CA GLY A 96 -2.34 -1.02 3.87
C GLY A 96 -1.92 0.44 3.97
N PHE A 97 -1.21 0.79 5.04
CA PHE A 97 -0.62 2.11 5.25
C PHE A 97 0.90 2.01 5.35
N ALA A 98 1.61 2.91 4.67
CA ALA A 98 3.07 2.98 4.73
C ALA A 98 3.58 4.42 4.83
N THR A 99 3.36 5.23 3.80
CA THR A 99 3.90 6.61 3.73
C THR A 99 3.38 7.49 4.87
N ALA A 100 2.08 7.43 5.19
CA ALA A 100 1.51 8.27 6.25
C ALA A 100 2.03 7.90 7.65
N PRO A 101 2.11 6.60 8.04
CA PRO A 101 2.84 6.19 9.24
C PRO A 101 4.32 6.61 9.26
N LEU A 102 5.03 6.55 8.12
CA LEU A 102 6.41 7.05 8.04
C LEU A 102 6.49 8.55 8.32
N ILE A 103 5.52 9.34 7.84
CA ILE A 103 5.41 10.77 8.13
C ILE A 103 5.10 11.00 9.62
N ALA A 104 4.18 10.22 10.21
CA ALA A 104 3.89 10.28 11.64
C ALA A 104 5.14 9.97 12.50
N MET A 105 6.03 9.11 12.02
CA MET A 105 7.33 8.84 12.67
C MET A 105 8.42 9.88 12.37
N GLY A 106 8.14 10.93 11.60
CA GLY A 106 9.06 12.06 11.37
C GLY A 106 9.56 12.22 9.93
N CYS A 107 9.04 11.47 8.95
CA CYS A 107 9.44 11.66 7.56
C CYS A 107 9.00 13.03 7.04
N ILE A 108 9.98 13.86 6.68
CA ILE A 108 9.76 15.21 6.12
C ILE A 108 9.67 15.23 4.59
N MET A 109 9.48 14.06 3.95
CA MET A 109 9.31 13.94 2.49
C MET A 109 10.45 14.51 1.64
N MET A 110 11.71 14.41 2.11
CA MET A 110 12.90 14.90 1.40
C MET A 110 13.23 14.16 0.08
N ARG A 111 12.72 12.93 -0.09
CA ARG A 111 12.92 12.08 -1.29
C ARG A 111 14.38 11.72 -1.62
N LYS A 112 15.25 11.66 -0.62
CA LYS A 112 16.64 11.18 -0.72
C LYS A 112 16.87 9.78 -0.10
N CYS A 113 15.81 8.99 0.01
CA CYS A 113 15.83 7.68 0.68
C CYS A 113 16.90 6.73 0.10
N HIS A 114 17.11 6.76 -1.21
CA HIS A 114 18.09 5.94 -1.93
C HIS A 114 19.56 6.37 -1.73
N LEU A 115 19.81 7.54 -1.13
CA LEU A 115 21.16 8.10 -0.98
C LEU A 115 21.77 7.82 0.41
N ASN A 116 21.08 7.06 1.26
CA ASN A 116 21.52 6.79 2.63
C ASN A 116 21.70 8.05 3.52
N THR A 117 21.15 9.21 3.11
CA THR A 117 21.37 10.53 3.74
C THR A 117 20.09 11.08 4.39
N CYS A 118 19.22 10.22 4.90
CA CYS A 118 17.99 10.65 5.57
C CYS A 118 18.30 11.52 6.80
N PRO A 119 17.88 12.80 6.84
CA PRO A 119 18.28 13.72 7.91
C PRO A 119 17.60 13.44 9.26
N VAL A 120 16.52 12.65 9.23
CA VAL A 120 15.67 12.29 10.39
C VAL A 120 15.79 10.82 10.77
N GLY A 121 16.82 10.12 10.27
CA GLY A 121 17.15 8.75 10.71
C GLY A 121 16.20 7.64 10.25
N ILE A 122 15.24 7.91 9.36
CA ILE A 122 14.26 6.91 8.87
C ILE A 122 14.85 5.98 7.80
N ALA A 123 15.25 6.54 6.66
CA ALA A 123 15.72 5.77 5.49
C ALA A 123 17.25 5.88 5.34
N THR A 124 17.98 5.39 6.34
CA THR A 124 19.44 5.38 6.36
C THR A 124 19.97 4.26 7.26
N GLN A 125 21.11 3.70 6.88
CA GLN A 125 21.90 2.75 7.66
C GLN A 125 23.10 3.43 8.35
N ASP A 126 23.36 4.71 8.08
CA ASP A 126 24.43 5.48 8.73
C ASP A 126 24.15 5.58 10.24
N PRO A 127 25.07 5.13 11.11
CA PRO A 127 24.84 5.12 12.56
C PRO A 127 24.73 6.52 13.19
N VAL A 128 25.35 7.55 12.59
CA VAL A 128 25.23 8.95 13.05
C VAL A 128 23.86 9.50 12.68
N LEU A 129 23.36 9.22 11.47
CA LEU A 129 22.05 9.68 11.04
C LEU A 129 20.90 8.91 11.72
N ARG A 130 21.06 7.61 11.98
CA ARG A 130 20.07 6.81 12.73
C ARG A 130 19.83 7.32 14.13
N LYS A 131 20.84 7.92 14.79
CA LYS A 131 20.68 8.57 16.11
C LYS A 131 19.74 9.78 16.08
N LYS A 132 19.39 10.31 14.90
CA LYS A 132 18.44 11.41 14.72
C LYS A 132 16.98 10.96 14.61
N PHE A 133 16.71 9.65 14.69
CA PHE A 133 15.35 9.14 14.66
C PHE A 133 14.66 9.38 16.00
N GLU A 134 13.57 10.15 15.97
CA GLU A 134 12.76 10.53 17.15
C GLU A 134 11.35 9.92 17.10
N GLY A 135 11.06 9.05 16.12
CA GLY A 135 9.75 8.44 15.99
C GLY A 135 9.46 7.44 17.11
N MET A 136 8.28 7.55 17.72
CA MET A 136 7.82 6.66 18.77
C MET A 136 6.64 5.81 18.29
N PRO A 137 6.45 4.57 18.81
CA PRO A 137 5.30 3.73 18.48
C PRO A 137 3.95 4.46 18.64
N GLU A 138 3.83 5.31 19.66
CA GLU A 138 2.65 6.10 19.99
C GLU A 138 2.25 7.03 18.83
N HIS A 139 3.22 7.54 18.05
CA HIS A 139 2.91 8.39 16.90
C HIS A 139 2.12 7.62 15.83
N VAL A 140 2.48 6.35 15.60
CA VAL A 140 1.78 5.49 14.64
C VAL A 140 0.43 5.06 15.18
N VAL A 141 0.35 4.70 16.47
CA VAL A 141 -0.91 4.38 17.14
C VAL A 141 -1.89 5.54 17.03
N ASN A 142 -1.47 6.74 17.41
CA ASN A 142 -2.31 7.94 17.35
C ASN A 142 -2.76 8.25 15.92
N TYR A 143 -1.87 8.12 14.94
CA TYR A 143 -2.24 8.29 13.53
C TYR A 143 -3.35 7.32 13.11
N LEU A 144 -3.21 6.02 13.40
CA LEU A 144 -4.21 5.02 13.02
C LEU A 144 -5.53 5.19 13.78
N MET A 145 -5.47 5.62 15.05
CA MET A 145 -6.68 5.93 15.85
C MET A 145 -7.43 7.15 15.35
N LEU A 146 -6.77 8.11 14.68
CA LEU A 146 -7.41 9.27 14.06
C LEU A 146 -7.99 8.95 12.67
N VAL A 147 -7.50 7.89 12.02
CA VAL A 147 -8.01 7.42 10.72
C VAL A 147 -9.26 6.56 10.89
N ALA A 148 -9.31 5.75 11.97
CA ALA A 148 -10.42 4.88 12.34
C ALA A 148 -11.66 5.64 12.82
#